data_AF-A0A927NFG1-F1
#
_entry.id   AF-A0A927NFG1-F1
#
_cell.length_a   1.000
_cell.length_b   1.000
_cell.length_c   1.000
_cell.angle_alpha   90.00
_cell.angle_beta   90.00
_cell.angle_gamma   90.00
#
_symmetry.space_group_name_H-M   'P 1'
#
loop_
_entity.id
_entity.type
_entity.pdbx_description
1 polymer ?
#
loop_
_entity_poly.entity_id
_entity_poly.type
_entity_poly.pdbx_seq_one_letter_code
_entity_poly.pdbx_strand_id
1 'polypeptide(L)'
;MKKRFFAFLCAVVCSIGMFGVGCKKAPEGEITVYMPDGAPALAFAGLMHEDTAEDGVSYYVTNAAQIASKVSYNNMEDNADFCVLPLTAATAKVGNGERYQMVGAVTHGNLYMISKNADITYSVDNLSSLIGKKVGVLQLASTPGMMFKSMLKKNGVAYNDLTGGGELAADKINLTPIVIPEGAKPAQILNGMIGQGVNVFVMAEPAVTALKNGGFVTVGDVQALYDVNGFTQAVLVAKKSLLETHTDWVKDFLDDINNSADWALSQSGETLVNAVQTHMEDSTAKTSLNAATLGGEVVARSGVRFEATSICKAKTEDFLQIAKSVESKTAIPNENFYWIG
;
A
#
# COMPACT_ATOMS: atom_id res chain seq x y z
N MET A 1 -28.92 -21.01 58.64
CA MET A 1 -29.26 -21.58 57.32
C MET A 1 -28.85 -20.55 56.27
N LYS A 2 -27.80 -20.88 55.49
CA LYS A 2 -27.00 -19.94 54.68
C LYS A 2 -27.67 -19.67 53.33
N LYS A 3 -27.88 -18.39 53.00
CA LYS A 3 -28.32 -17.90 51.69
C LYS A 3 -27.20 -18.16 50.67
N ARG A 4 -27.49 -18.90 49.60
CA ARG A 4 -26.56 -19.20 48.51
C ARG A 4 -26.65 -18.09 47.46
N PHE A 5 -25.58 -17.31 47.35
CA PHE A 5 -25.30 -16.43 46.21
C PHE A 5 -24.90 -17.32 45.02
N PHE A 6 -25.58 -17.18 43.88
CA PHE A 6 -25.19 -17.79 42.61
C PHE A 6 -24.42 -16.74 41.81
N ALA A 7 -23.10 -16.92 41.70
CA ALA A 7 -22.26 -16.10 40.83
C ALA A 7 -22.25 -16.74 39.44
N PHE A 8 -22.77 -16.00 38.46
CA PHE A 8 -22.68 -16.34 37.04
C PHE A 8 -21.26 -16.00 36.57
N LEU A 9 -20.42 -17.02 36.36
CA LEU A 9 -19.12 -16.90 35.73
C LEU A 9 -19.33 -16.97 34.20
N CYS A 10 -19.37 -15.81 33.53
CA CYS A 10 -19.26 -15.74 32.08
C CYS A 10 -17.83 -16.11 31.67
N ALA A 11 -17.61 -17.39 31.34
CA ALA A 11 -16.42 -17.82 30.63
C ALA A 11 -16.51 -17.29 29.19
N VAL A 12 -15.88 -16.13 28.94
CA VAL A 12 -15.52 -15.71 27.58
C VAL A 12 -14.44 -16.68 27.12
N VAL A 13 -14.83 -17.62 26.28
CA VAL A 13 -13.89 -18.44 25.50
C VAL A 13 -13.24 -17.49 24.51
N CYS A 14 -12.05 -16.97 24.86
CA CYS A 14 -11.11 -16.45 23.88
C CYS A 14 -10.68 -17.64 23.01
N SER A 15 -11.40 -17.85 21.91
CA SER A 15 -10.91 -18.63 20.78
C SER A 15 -9.75 -17.87 20.15
N ILE A 16 -8.56 -18.00 20.76
CA ILE A 16 -7.30 -17.81 20.05
C ILE A 16 -7.35 -18.83 18.93
N GLY A 17 -7.55 -18.36 17.70
CA GLY A 17 -7.36 -19.19 16.52
C GLY A 17 -5.93 -19.73 16.60
N MET A 18 -5.80 -21.04 16.80
CA MET A 18 -4.56 -21.74 16.51
C MET A 18 -4.36 -21.59 15.01
N PHE A 19 -3.63 -20.55 14.60
CA PHE A 19 -3.01 -20.52 13.29
C PHE A 19 -2.00 -21.66 13.31
N GLY A 20 -2.36 -22.77 12.68
CA GLY A 20 -1.45 -23.89 12.47
C GLY A 20 -0.38 -23.46 11.48
N VAL A 21 0.65 -22.76 11.96
CA VAL A 21 1.90 -22.60 11.24
C VAL A 21 2.53 -23.98 11.20
N GLY A 22 2.31 -24.71 10.11
CA GLY A 22 3.13 -25.87 9.83
C GLY A 22 4.53 -25.35 9.54
N CYS A 23 5.41 -25.33 10.54
CA CYS A 23 6.83 -25.01 10.37
C CYS A 23 7.46 -25.99 9.36
N LYS A 24 7.39 -25.66 8.07
CA LYS A 24 8.20 -26.29 7.04
C LYS A 24 9.49 -25.50 6.99
N LYS A 25 10.61 -26.19 7.09
CA LYS A 25 11.92 -25.54 7.11
C LYS A 25 12.14 -24.82 5.77
N ALA A 26 12.55 -23.56 5.82
CA ALA A 26 12.99 -22.82 4.64
C ALA A 26 14.09 -23.59 3.86
N PRO A 27 14.25 -23.30 2.55
CA PRO A 27 15.36 -23.81 1.75
C PRO A 27 16.73 -23.70 2.46
N GLU A 28 17.71 -24.53 2.10
CA GLU A 28 19.07 -24.37 2.64
C GLU A 28 19.65 -23.01 2.21
N GLY A 29 19.92 -22.16 3.19
CA GLY A 29 20.30 -20.75 3.00
C GLY A 29 19.29 -19.82 3.68
N GLU A 30 19.71 -18.61 3.99
CA GLU A 30 18.81 -17.58 4.53
C GLU A 30 18.02 -16.96 3.38
N ILE A 31 16.68 -17.01 3.42
CA ILE A 31 15.81 -16.35 2.44
C ILE A 31 15.62 -14.89 2.84
N THR A 32 15.85 -13.97 1.91
CA THR A 32 15.73 -12.54 2.18
C THR A 32 14.48 -11.93 1.56
N VAL A 33 13.72 -11.18 2.35
CA VAL A 33 12.48 -10.49 1.94
C VAL A 33 12.64 -9.00 2.19
N TYR A 34 12.67 -8.22 1.11
CA TYR A 34 12.77 -6.76 1.20
C TYR A 34 11.44 -6.08 0.89
N MET A 35 11.10 -5.05 1.64
CA MET A 35 9.90 -4.25 1.40
C MET A 35 10.11 -2.78 1.76
N PRO A 36 9.39 -1.86 1.10
CA PRO A 36 9.43 -0.46 1.49
C PRO A 36 8.59 -0.24 2.75
N ASP A 37 9.05 0.66 3.61
CA ASP A 37 8.29 1.13 4.76
C ASP A 37 6.89 1.68 4.39
N GLY A 38 5.92 1.53 5.30
CA GLY A 38 4.52 1.90 5.12
C GLY A 38 3.58 0.72 4.87
N ALA A 39 2.54 0.92 4.04
CA ALA A 39 1.53 -0.11 3.77
C ALA A 39 2.12 -1.45 3.25
N PRO A 40 3.16 -1.46 2.39
CA PRO A 40 3.80 -2.71 1.99
C PRO A 40 4.38 -3.51 3.16
N ALA A 41 5.12 -2.87 4.07
CA ALA A 41 5.63 -3.53 5.29
C ALA A 41 4.50 -4.01 6.21
N LEU A 42 3.39 -3.26 6.28
CA LEU A 42 2.22 -3.63 7.08
C LEU A 42 1.58 -4.94 6.61
N ALA A 43 1.62 -5.27 5.30
CA ALA A 43 1.13 -6.56 4.79
C ALA A 43 1.95 -7.76 5.32
N PHE A 44 3.20 -7.53 5.74
CA PHE A 44 4.12 -8.53 6.27
C PHE A 44 4.27 -8.46 7.79
N ALA A 45 3.52 -7.58 8.48
CA ALA A 45 3.69 -7.34 9.90
C ALA A 45 3.45 -8.60 10.76
N GLY A 46 2.58 -9.51 10.33
CA GLY A 46 2.40 -10.82 10.97
C GLY A 46 3.66 -11.67 10.84
N LEU A 47 4.28 -11.74 9.66
CA LEU A 47 5.51 -12.52 9.46
C LEU A 47 6.74 -11.90 10.16
N MET A 48 6.70 -10.61 10.47
CA MET A 48 7.74 -9.91 11.22
C MET A 48 7.49 -9.89 12.73
N HIS A 49 6.38 -10.47 13.20
CA HIS A 49 6.09 -10.55 14.63
C HIS A 49 6.76 -11.80 15.24
N GLU A 50 7.31 -11.65 16.45
CA GLU A 50 8.17 -12.66 17.08
C GLU A 50 7.52 -14.05 17.23
N ASP A 51 6.20 -14.10 17.43
CA ASP A 51 5.46 -15.36 17.59
C ASP A 51 5.15 -16.09 16.27
N THR A 52 5.36 -15.42 15.13
CA THR A 52 4.90 -15.87 13.81
C THR A 52 5.98 -15.79 12.74
N ALA A 53 7.19 -15.38 13.10
CA ALA A 53 8.34 -15.37 12.20
C ALA A 53 8.75 -16.80 11.81
N GLU A 54 9.01 -17.01 10.53
CA GLU A 54 9.46 -18.29 9.99
C GLU A 54 10.98 -18.43 10.13
N ASP A 55 11.42 -19.56 10.69
CA ASP A 55 12.84 -19.90 10.79
C ASP A 55 13.50 -19.97 9.40
N GLY A 56 14.59 -19.21 9.21
CA GLY A 56 15.35 -19.19 7.95
C GLY A 56 14.89 -18.13 6.94
N VAL A 57 13.94 -17.27 7.32
CA VAL A 57 13.52 -16.11 6.52
C VAL A 57 13.86 -14.82 7.27
N SER A 58 14.55 -13.90 6.59
CA SER A 58 14.92 -12.59 7.12
C SER A 58 14.20 -11.48 6.37
N TYR A 59 13.54 -10.61 7.14
CA TYR A 59 12.74 -9.50 6.64
C TYR A 59 13.48 -8.18 6.83
N TYR A 60 13.47 -7.34 5.79
CA TYR A 60 14.11 -6.03 5.79
C TYR A 60 13.16 -4.96 5.27
N VAL A 61 12.89 -3.97 6.12
CA VAL A 61 12.11 -2.79 5.80
C VAL A 61 13.06 -1.65 5.46
N THR A 62 12.95 -1.11 4.25
CA THR A 62 13.87 -0.08 3.73
C THR A 62 13.10 1.14 3.21
N ASN A 63 13.84 2.20 2.86
CA ASN A 63 13.23 3.37 2.26
C ASN A 63 12.69 3.05 0.85
N ALA A 64 11.50 3.54 0.53
CA ALA A 64 10.89 3.33 -0.78
C ALA A 64 11.75 3.83 -1.97
N ALA A 65 12.65 4.80 -1.75
CA ALA A 65 13.59 5.25 -2.78
C ALA A 65 14.73 4.24 -3.04
N GLN A 66 15.04 3.38 -2.07
CA GLN A 66 16.14 2.41 -2.15
C GLN A 66 15.67 1.02 -2.57
N ILE A 67 14.40 0.69 -2.39
CA ILE A 67 13.88 -0.67 -2.61
C ILE A 67 14.18 -1.26 -4.01
N ALA A 68 14.17 -0.42 -5.05
CA ALA A 68 14.45 -0.87 -6.41
C ALA A 68 15.89 -1.38 -6.60
N SER A 69 16.86 -0.96 -5.76
CA SER A 69 18.23 -1.46 -5.86
C SER A 69 18.33 -2.94 -5.45
N LYS A 70 17.42 -3.43 -4.61
CA LYS A 70 17.41 -4.79 -4.06
C LYS A 70 17.15 -5.89 -5.09
N VAL A 71 16.83 -5.52 -6.32
CA VAL A 71 16.67 -6.43 -7.47
C VAL A 71 17.56 -6.08 -8.66
N SER A 72 18.47 -5.11 -8.49
CA SER A 72 19.20 -4.48 -9.60
C SER A 72 20.70 -4.80 -9.65
N TYR A 73 21.26 -5.50 -8.67
CA TYR A 73 22.68 -5.86 -8.69
C TYR A 73 22.98 -6.89 -9.79
N ASN A 74 24.19 -6.83 -10.36
CA ASN A 74 24.64 -7.80 -11.36
C ASN A 74 24.89 -9.18 -10.73
N ASN A 75 25.52 -9.19 -9.56
CA ASN A 75 25.62 -10.40 -8.75
C ASN A 75 24.24 -10.72 -8.15
N MET A 76 23.68 -11.89 -8.46
CA MET A 76 22.37 -12.32 -7.98
C MET A 76 22.34 -12.56 -6.47
N GLU A 77 23.48 -12.88 -5.86
CA GLU A 77 23.60 -13.13 -4.42
C GLU A 77 23.39 -11.85 -3.59
N ASP A 78 23.71 -10.68 -4.16
CA ASP A 78 23.50 -9.38 -3.52
C ASP A 78 22.04 -8.88 -3.63
N ASN A 79 21.21 -9.56 -4.44
CA ASN A 79 19.80 -9.22 -4.59
C ASN A 79 18.93 -10.01 -3.61
N ALA A 80 17.80 -9.41 -3.23
CA ALA A 80 16.78 -10.02 -2.40
C ALA A 80 16.14 -11.24 -3.07
N ASP A 81 15.81 -12.28 -2.31
CA ASP A 81 15.08 -13.43 -2.84
C ASP A 81 13.64 -13.08 -3.18
N PHE A 82 12.99 -12.33 -2.29
CA PHE A 82 11.72 -11.67 -2.48
C PHE A 82 11.85 -10.17 -2.30
N CYS A 83 11.15 -9.40 -3.13
CA CYS A 83 11.13 -7.95 -3.00
C CYS A 83 9.73 -7.41 -3.31
N VAL A 84 9.20 -6.59 -2.41
CA VAL A 84 8.01 -5.80 -2.67
C VAL A 84 8.41 -4.50 -3.36
N LEU A 85 7.82 -4.22 -4.51
CA LEU A 85 8.12 -3.04 -5.31
C LEU A 85 6.83 -2.30 -5.66
N PRO A 86 6.85 -0.96 -5.76
CA PRO A 86 5.82 -0.24 -6.51
C PRO A 86 5.67 -0.87 -7.90
N LEU A 87 4.43 -1.09 -8.36
CA LEU A 87 4.18 -1.82 -9.61
C LEU A 87 4.93 -1.22 -10.82
N THR A 88 4.97 0.11 -10.92
CA THR A 88 5.70 0.80 -12.00
C THR A 88 7.22 0.62 -11.90
N ALA A 89 7.77 0.48 -10.69
CA ALA A 89 9.19 0.18 -10.49
C ALA A 89 9.49 -1.29 -10.81
N ALA A 90 8.63 -2.22 -10.41
CA ALA A 90 8.76 -3.64 -10.71
C ALA A 90 8.82 -3.89 -12.21
N THR A 91 7.83 -3.36 -12.95
CA THR A 91 7.75 -3.51 -14.41
C THR A 91 8.93 -2.84 -15.13
N ALA A 92 9.42 -1.70 -14.63
CA ALA A 92 10.59 -1.03 -15.21
C ALA A 92 11.91 -1.77 -14.94
N LYS A 93 12.05 -2.44 -13.80
CA LYS A 93 13.33 -3.08 -13.38
C LYS A 93 13.43 -4.55 -13.77
N VAL A 94 12.34 -5.28 -13.60
CA VAL A 94 12.31 -6.75 -13.73
C VAL A 94 11.16 -7.24 -14.60
N GLY A 95 10.47 -6.34 -15.30
CA GLY A 95 9.35 -6.68 -16.18
C GLY A 95 9.71 -7.57 -17.37
N ASN A 96 10.99 -7.85 -17.63
CA ASN A 96 11.37 -8.83 -18.66
C ASN A 96 11.11 -10.29 -18.23
N GLY A 97 10.99 -10.55 -16.92
CA GLY A 97 10.74 -11.89 -16.38
C GLY A 97 11.95 -12.83 -16.34
N GLU A 98 13.17 -12.35 -16.64
CA GLU A 98 14.34 -13.22 -16.79
C GLU A 98 14.95 -13.62 -15.45
N ARG A 99 15.02 -12.67 -14.50
CA ARG A 99 15.66 -12.85 -13.19
C ARG A 99 14.64 -12.93 -12.05
N TYR A 100 13.51 -12.23 -12.22
CA TYR A 100 12.42 -12.17 -11.24
C TYR A 100 11.08 -12.30 -11.93
N GLN A 101 10.11 -12.84 -11.20
CA GLN A 101 8.72 -12.88 -11.62
C GLN A 101 7.82 -12.36 -10.49
N MET A 102 6.74 -11.69 -10.85
CA MET A 102 5.65 -11.29 -9.96
C MET A 102 4.89 -12.53 -9.49
N VAL A 103 4.80 -12.67 -8.17
CA VAL A 103 4.05 -13.75 -7.51
C VAL A 103 2.71 -13.29 -6.93
N GLY A 104 2.53 -11.97 -6.75
CA GLY A 104 1.24 -11.39 -6.40
C GLY A 104 1.28 -9.89 -6.13
N ALA A 105 0.11 -9.33 -5.90
CA ALA A 105 -0.08 -7.95 -5.44
C ALA A 105 -0.25 -7.93 -3.92
N VAL A 106 0.33 -6.93 -3.25
CA VAL A 106 0.30 -6.81 -1.78
C VAL A 106 -0.39 -5.55 -1.26
N THR A 107 -0.55 -4.53 -2.12
CA THR A 107 -1.33 -3.33 -1.80
C THR A 107 -2.19 -2.91 -2.99
N HIS A 108 -3.39 -2.42 -2.68
CA HIS A 108 -4.49 -2.30 -3.65
C HIS A 108 -5.16 -0.91 -3.67
N GLY A 109 -4.41 0.13 -3.34
CA GLY A 109 -4.91 1.49 -3.21
C GLY A 109 -5.11 1.90 -1.77
N ASN A 110 -4.65 3.10 -1.43
CA ASN A 110 -4.75 3.68 -0.11
C ASN A 110 -5.03 5.20 -0.16
N LEU A 111 -5.60 5.67 -1.26
CA LEU A 111 -5.78 7.09 -1.56
C LEU A 111 -7.22 7.53 -1.27
N TYR A 112 -7.34 8.64 -0.55
CA TYR A 112 -8.65 9.20 -0.18
C TYR A 112 -8.72 10.67 -0.51
N MET A 113 -9.94 11.10 -0.83
CA MET A 113 -10.31 12.50 -0.93
C MET A 113 -10.78 12.95 0.44
N ILE A 114 -10.26 14.07 0.95
CA ILE A 114 -10.66 14.65 2.23
C ILE A 114 -11.12 16.11 2.06
N SER A 115 -12.00 16.56 2.94
CA SER A 115 -12.49 17.94 2.99
C SER A 115 -12.81 18.36 4.43
N LYS A 116 -13.00 19.68 4.61
CA LYS A 116 -13.62 20.29 5.79
C LYS A 116 -15.14 20.26 5.74
N ASN A 117 -15.71 20.06 4.55
CA ASN A 117 -17.14 19.94 4.37
C ASN A 117 -17.55 18.48 4.47
N ALA A 118 -18.34 18.12 5.48
CA ALA A 118 -18.82 16.76 5.70
C ALA A 118 -20.07 16.42 4.86
N ASP A 119 -20.70 17.42 4.24
CA ASP A 119 -21.93 17.25 3.46
C ASP A 119 -21.66 16.86 2.00
N ILE A 120 -20.38 16.74 1.60
CA ILE A 120 -19.99 16.33 0.26
C ILE A 120 -19.45 14.91 0.25
N THR A 121 -19.71 14.19 -0.82
CA THR A 121 -19.11 12.88 -1.10
C THR A 121 -18.86 12.78 -2.60
N TYR A 122 -17.73 12.19 -2.97
CA TYR A 122 -17.29 11.97 -4.33
C TYR A 122 -17.28 10.47 -4.65
N SER A 123 -17.91 10.13 -5.76
CA SER A 123 -17.92 8.81 -6.37
C SER A 123 -17.71 8.95 -7.87
N VAL A 124 -17.68 7.83 -8.60
CA VAL A 124 -17.63 7.82 -10.07
C VAL A 124 -18.72 8.71 -10.68
N ASP A 125 -19.93 8.70 -10.13
CA ASP A 125 -21.11 9.37 -10.70
C ASP A 125 -21.04 10.90 -10.64
N ASN A 126 -20.33 11.46 -9.65
CA ASN A 126 -20.35 12.90 -9.38
C ASN A 126 -18.97 13.56 -9.37
N LEU A 127 -17.92 12.82 -9.71
CA LEU A 127 -16.54 13.33 -9.74
C LEU A 127 -16.39 14.54 -10.68
N SER A 128 -17.18 14.57 -11.77
CA SER A 128 -17.24 15.67 -12.73
C SER A 128 -17.69 17.01 -12.11
N SER A 129 -18.33 17.01 -10.95
CA SER A 129 -18.68 18.23 -10.20
C SER A 129 -17.46 19.02 -9.69
N LEU A 130 -16.25 18.45 -9.83
CA LEU A 130 -14.97 19.11 -9.57
C LEU A 130 -14.41 19.86 -10.78
N ILE A 131 -15.01 19.75 -11.97
CA ILE A 131 -14.59 20.50 -13.16
C ILE A 131 -14.61 22.01 -12.85
N GLY A 132 -13.53 22.70 -13.25
CA GLY A 132 -13.28 24.11 -12.94
C GLY A 132 -12.77 24.39 -11.53
N LYS A 133 -12.79 23.41 -10.61
CA LYS A 133 -12.31 23.55 -9.23
C LYS A 133 -10.86 23.11 -9.08
N LYS A 134 -10.23 23.56 -8.00
CA LYS A 134 -8.91 23.07 -7.57
C LYS A 134 -9.06 21.87 -6.66
N VAL A 135 -8.26 20.84 -6.90
CA VAL A 135 -8.08 19.67 -6.02
C VAL A 135 -6.61 19.61 -5.64
N GLY A 136 -6.32 19.65 -4.34
CA GLY A 136 -4.97 19.48 -3.84
C GLY A 136 -4.56 18.02 -3.90
N VAL A 137 -3.37 17.70 -4.38
CA VAL A 137 -2.85 16.32 -4.40
C VAL A 137 -1.47 16.30 -3.76
N LEU A 138 -1.33 15.52 -2.69
CA LEU A 138 -0.05 15.34 -2.01
C LEU A 138 0.89 14.56 -2.93
N GLN A 139 2.08 15.09 -3.16
CA GLN A 139 3.06 14.51 -4.09
C GLN A 139 2.49 14.31 -5.50
N LEU A 140 1.86 15.34 -6.07
CA LEU A 140 1.26 15.33 -7.42
C LEU A 140 2.23 14.91 -8.55
N ALA A 141 3.53 15.15 -8.37
CA ALA A 141 4.57 14.75 -9.33
C ALA A 141 5.04 13.29 -9.16
N SER A 142 4.56 12.58 -8.15
CA SER A 142 4.95 11.22 -7.79
C SER A 142 3.76 10.25 -7.88
N THR A 143 3.92 9.05 -7.33
CA THR A 143 2.94 7.96 -7.37
C THR A 143 1.50 8.36 -6.99
N PRO A 144 1.22 9.11 -5.91
CA PRO A 144 -0.16 9.51 -5.59
C PRO A 144 -0.80 10.33 -6.70
N GLY A 145 -0.04 11.24 -7.30
CA GLY A 145 -0.49 12.05 -8.44
C GLY A 145 -0.76 11.22 -9.69
N MET A 146 0.13 10.29 -10.03
CA MET A 146 -0.07 9.36 -11.15
C MET A 146 -1.34 8.51 -10.95
N MET A 147 -1.53 7.96 -9.75
CA MET A 147 -2.71 7.14 -9.43
C MET A 147 -4.01 7.94 -9.56
N PHE A 148 -4.08 9.14 -8.97
CA PHE A 148 -5.29 9.95 -9.07
C PHE A 148 -5.59 10.36 -10.52
N LYS A 149 -4.58 10.79 -11.28
CA LYS A 149 -4.72 11.08 -12.72
C LYS A 149 -5.21 9.86 -13.51
N SER A 150 -4.74 8.67 -13.16
CA SER A 150 -5.18 7.41 -13.75
C SER A 150 -6.66 7.15 -13.47
N MET A 151 -7.13 7.42 -12.25
CA MET A 151 -8.56 7.32 -11.91
C MET A 151 -9.41 8.32 -12.68
N LEU A 152 -8.96 9.58 -12.79
CA LEU A 152 -9.65 10.59 -13.60
C LEU A 152 -9.74 10.15 -15.07
N LYS A 153 -8.63 9.64 -15.62
CA LYS A 153 -8.57 9.15 -17.00
C LYS A 153 -9.52 7.98 -17.24
N LYS A 154 -9.52 6.98 -16.34
CA LYS A 154 -10.42 5.81 -16.42
C LYS A 154 -11.89 6.23 -16.43
N ASN A 155 -12.24 7.25 -15.67
CA ASN A 155 -13.62 7.76 -15.55
C ASN A 155 -13.96 8.86 -16.57
N GLY A 156 -13.11 9.08 -17.59
CA GLY A 156 -13.38 10.07 -18.63
C GLY A 156 -13.37 11.52 -18.16
N VAL A 157 -12.76 11.81 -17.00
CA VAL A 157 -12.70 13.15 -16.41
C VAL A 157 -11.38 13.82 -16.81
N ALA A 158 -11.48 14.94 -17.52
CA ALA A 158 -10.31 15.71 -17.91
C ALA A 158 -9.71 16.47 -16.72
N TYR A 159 -8.39 16.54 -16.67
CA TYR A 159 -7.65 17.25 -15.64
C TYR A 159 -6.57 18.16 -16.24
N ASN A 160 -6.21 19.18 -15.46
CA ASN A 160 -5.14 20.12 -15.72
C ASN A 160 -4.11 20.00 -14.60
N ASP A 161 -2.87 19.64 -14.93
CA ASP A 161 -1.79 19.44 -13.97
C ASP A 161 -1.03 20.74 -13.73
N LEU A 162 -1.10 21.28 -12.51
CA LEU A 162 -0.47 22.55 -12.15
C LEU A 162 0.89 22.41 -11.48
N THR A 163 1.57 21.26 -11.61
CA THR A 163 2.91 21.04 -11.01
C THR A 163 3.91 22.12 -11.44
N GLY A 164 3.79 22.67 -12.66
CA GLY A 164 4.65 23.72 -13.20
C GLY A 164 4.14 25.17 -13.06
N GLY A 165 3.03 25.42 -12.34
CA GLY A 165 2.51 26.77 -12.14
C GLY A 165 1.69 27.36 -13.31
N GLY A 166 0.83 26.56 -13.95
CA GLY A 166 -0.01 26.98 -15.07
C GLY A 166 -1.31 27.71 -14.71
N GLU A 167 -2.05 28.13 -15.74
CA GLU A 167 -3.38 28.74 -15.59
C GLU A 167 -4.47 27.70 -15.29
N LEU A 168 -5.54 28.16 -14.65
CA LEU A 168 -6.72 27.32 -14.39
C LEU A 168 -7.50 27.07 -15.68
N ALA A 169 -7.91 25.81 -15.87
CA ALA A 169 -8.82 25.41 -16.93
C ALA A 169 -10.25 25.32 -16.38
N ALA A 170 -11.21 25.99 -17.04
CA ALA A 170 -12.61 25.99 -16.60
C ALA A 170 -13.33 24.66 -16.91
N ASP A 171 -12.85 23.92 -17.91
CA ASP A 171 -13.41 22.67 -18.44
C ASP A 171 -12.73 21.41 -17.88
N LYS A 172 -11.81 21.56 -16.92
CA LYS A 172 -11.04 20.45 -16.32
C LYS A 172 -10.97 20.56 -14.80
N ILE A 173 -10.68 19.45 -14.13
CA ILE A 173 -10.27 19.48 -12.72
C ILE A 173 -8.84 20.03 -12.64
N ASN A 174 -8.59 21.05 -11.83
CA ASN A 174 -7.28 21.66 -11.68
C ASN A 174 -6.51 21.01 -10.52
N LEU A 175 -5.53 20.15 -10.83
CA LEU A 175 -4.74 19.44 -9.83
C LEU A 175 -3.61 20.33 -9.32
N THR A 176 -3.65 20.66 -8.04
CA THR A 176 -2.68 21.56 -7.39
C THR A 176 -1.75 20.74 -6.50
N PRO A 177 -0.42 20.89 -6.59
CA PRO A 177 0.49 20.17 -5.71
C PRO A 177 0.34 20.63 -4.26
N ILE A 178 0.29 19.67 -3.33
CA ILE A 178 0.46 19.94 -1.89
C ILE A 178 1.92 19.65 -1.54
N VAL A 179 2.58 20.64 -0.90
CA VAL A 179 3.93 20.49 -0.34
C VAL A 179 3.83 20.67 1.16
N ILE A 180 4.27 19.67 1.92
CA ILE A 180 4.33 19.70 3.38
C ILE A 180 5.81 19.69 3.76
N PRO A 181 6.39 20.84 4.14
CA PRO A 181 7.77 20.88 4.61
C PRO A 181 7.95 20.01 5.86
N GLU A 182 9.17 19.50 6.06
CA GLU A 182 9.52 18.77 7.27
C GLU A 182 9.26 19.63 8.52
N GLY A 183 8.68 19.01 9.56
CA GLY A 183 8.29 19.70 10.81
C GLY A 183 7.03 20.58 10.70
N ALA A 184 6.49 20.83 9.50
CA ALA A 184 5.24 21.57 9.35
C ALA A 184 4.04 20.73 9.83
N LYS A 185 3.00 21.41 10.33
CA LYS A 185 1.73 20.77 10.69
C LYS A 185 0.85 20.63 9.43
N PRO A 186 0.57 19.42 8.92
CA PRO A 186 -0.19 19.22 7.69
C PRO A 186 -1.52 19.99 7.66
N ALA A 187 -2.29 19.95 8.76
CA ALA A 187 -3.57 20.64 8.84
C ALA A 187 -3.47 22.17 8.66
N GLN A 188 -2.37 22.80 9.09
CA GLN A 188 -2.16 24.24 8.91
C GLN A 188 -1.90 24.57 7.43
N ILE A 189 -1.09 23.75 6.75
CA ILE A 189 -0.84 23.89 5.30
C ILE A 189 -2.15 23.79 4.52
N LEU A 190 -2.96 22.77 4.81
CA LEU A 190 -4.23 22.57 4.09
C LEU A 190 -5.23 23.70 4.36
N ASN A 191 -5.33 24.20 5.60
CA ASN A 191 -6.17 25.37 5.90
C ASN A 191 -5.74 26.62 5.12
N GLY A 192 -4.44 26.83 4.92
CA GLY A 192 -3.94 27.90 4.05
C GLY A 192 -4.38 27.73 2.60
N MET A 193 -4.38 26.50 2.08
CA MET A 193 -4.84 26.18 0.72
C MET A 193 -6.36 26.33 0.55
N ILE A 194 -7.15 26.06 1.60
CA ILE A 194 -8.58 26.36 1.62
C ILE A 194 -8.83 27.85 1.37
N GLY A 195 -8.05 28.73 2.00
CA GLY A 195 -8.08 30.18 1.74
C GLY A 195 -7.77 30.58 0.30
N GLN A 196 -7.17 29.68 -0.49
CA GLN A 196 -6.84 29.86 -1.91
C GLN A 196 -7.82 29.12 -2.85
N GLY A 197 -8.93 28.61 -2.30
CA GLY A 197 -9.99 27.93 -3.04
C GLY A 197 -9.78 26.43 -3.25
N VAL A 198 -8.84 25.79 -2.54
CA VAL A 198 -8.65 24.33 -2.59
C VAL A 198 -9.42 23.68 -1.45
N ASN A 199 -10.58 23.09 -1.75
CA ASN A 199 -11.49 22.57 -0.72
C ASN A 199 -11.51 21.03 -0.61
N VAL A 200 -10.81 20.35 -1.51
CA VAL A 200 -10.70 18.88 -1.57
C VAL A 200 -9.24 18.51 -1.76
N PHE A 201 -8.77 17.54 -0.98
CA PHE A 201 -7.37 17.10 -0.98
C PHE A 201 -7.28 15.59 -1.17
N VAL A 202 -6.34 15.11 -1.99
CA VAL A 202 -6.08 13.69 -2.23
C VAL A 202 -4.79 13.28 -1.53
N MET A 203 -4.87 12.31 -0.64
CA MET A 203 -3.76 11.83 0.18
C MET A 203 -3.87 10.34 0.49
N ALA A 204 -2.74 9.72 0.81
CA ALA A 204 -2.68 8.33 1.22
C ALA A 204 -2.88 8.17 2.75
N GLU A 205 -3.41 7.03 3.19
CA GLU A 205 -3.22 6.59 4.59
C GLU A 205 -1.73 6.28 4.86
N PRO A 206 -1.23 6.50 6.09
CA PRO A 206 -1.93 6.96 7.30
C PRO A 206 -2.14 8.49 7.42
N ALA A 207 -1.70 9.29 6.43
CA ALA A 207 -1.75 10.76 6.51
C ALA A 207 -3.18 11.31 6.59
N VAL A 208 -4.13 10.63 5.95
CA VAL A 208 -5.58 10.95 6.01
C VAL A 208 -6.08 10.86 7.45
N THR A 209 -5.77 9.78 8.18
CA THR A 209 -6.21 9.63 9.57
C THR A 209 -5.60 10.67 10.49
N ALA A 210 -4.32 11.02 10.30
CA ALA A 210 -3.65 12.05 11.09
C ALA A 210 -4.34 13.44 10.99
N LEU A 211 -5.11 13.69 9.92
CA LEU A 211 -5.82 14.94 9.68
C LEU A 211 -7.24 14.98 10.25
N LYS A 212 -7.78 13.86 10.79
CA LYS A 212 -9.10 13.83 11.43
C LYS A 212 -9.18 14.81 12.62
N ASN A 213 -8.14 14.88 13.45
CA ASN A 213 -8.03 15.85 14.55
C ASN A 213 -7.92 17.30 14.07
N GLY A 214 -7.47 17.49 12.83
CA GLY A 214 -7.49 18.77 12.13
C GLY A 214 -8.88 19.16 11.64
N GLY A 215 -9.92 18.34 11.87
CA GLY A 215 -11.30 18.53 11.45
C GLY A 215 -11.54 18.23 9.97
N PHE A 216 -10.68 17.44 9.34
CA PHE A 216 -10.93 16.91 8.00
C PHE A 216 -11.67 15.58 8.08
N VAL A 217 -12.53 15.32 7.10
CA VAL A 217 -13.26 14.07 6.94
C VAL A 217 -13.01 13.49 5.55
N THR A 218 -13.07 12.17 5.44
CA THR A 218 -13.03 11.48 4.15
C THR A 218 -14.32 11.76 3.40
N VAL A 219 -14.19 12.25 2.17
CA VAL A 219 -15.29 12.58 1.26
C VAL A 219 -15.20 11.81 -0.05
N GLY A 220 -14.27 10.88 -0.19
CA GLY A 220 -14.17 10.03 -1.38
C GLY A 220 -13.09 8.99 -1.23
N ASP A 221 -13.33 7.83 -1.84
CA ASP A 221 -12.40 6.73 -1.93
C ASP A 221 -11.85 6.69 -3.37
N VAL A 222 -10.55 6.91 -3.54
CA VAL A 222 -9.94 6.98 -4.88
C VAL A 222 -9.82 5.60 -5.50
N GLN A 223 -9.59 4.55 -4.71
CA GLN A 223 -9.52 3.19 -5.21
C GLN A 223 -10.89 2.67 -5.67
N ALA A 224 -11.98 3.10 -5.04
CA ALA A 224 -13.35 2.83 -5.49
C ALA A 224 -13.69 3.49 -6.84
N LEU A 225 -12.91 4.49 -7.28
CA LEU A 225 -13.02 5.04 -8.65
C LEU A 225 -12.45 4.09 -9.72
N TYR A 226 -11.70 3.06 -9.31
CA TYR A 226 -11.21 2.01 -10.18
C TYR A 226 -12.18 0.83 -10.24
N ASP A 227 -12.38 0.21 -9.07
CA ASP A 227 -13.20 -0.97 -8.81
C ASP A 227 -13.40 -1.09 -7.28
N VAL A 228 -14.36 -1.91 -6.84
CA VAL A 228 -14.62 -2.19 -5.42
C VAL A 228 -13.39 -2.75 -4.69
N ASN A 229 -12.49 -3.42 -5.40
CA ASN A 229 -11.26 -3.99 -4.84
C ASN A 229 -10.03 -3.09 -5.06
N GLY A 230 -10.19 -1.90 -5.63
CA GLY A 230 -9.07 -1.02 -5.97
C GLY A 230 -8.14 -1.56 -7.05
N PHE A 231 -6.91 -1.04 -7.09
CA PHE A 231 -5.94 -1.27 -8.17
C PHE A 231 -4.59 -1.72 -7.62
N THR A 232 -3.85 -2.51 -8.40
CA THR A 232 -2.52 -2.99 -8.01
C THR A 232 -1.54 -1.82 -7.81
N GLN A 233 -1.08 -1.60 -6.58
CA GLN A 233 -0.18 -0.51 -6.22
C GLN A 233 1.26 -0.99 -5.97
N ALA A 234 1.42 -2.08 -5.22
CA ALA A 234 2.70 -2.75 -5.01
C ALA A 234 2.56 -4.25 -5.23
N VAL A 235 3.63 -4.84 -5.74
CA VAL A 235 3.70 -6.26 -6.09
C VAL A 235 4.89 -6.91 -5.40
N LEU A 236 4.72 -8.18 -5.05
CA LEU A 236 5.80 -9.05 -4.62
C LEU A 236 6.41 -9.70 -5.86
N VAL A 237 7.72 -9.55 -6.02
CA VAL A 237 8.51 -10.28 -7.01
C VAL A 237 9.46 -11.24 -6.30
N ALA A 238 9.73 -12.38 -6.92
CA ALA A 238 10.62 -13.41 -6.39
C ALA A 238 11.66 -13.79 -7.45
N LYS A 239 12.86 -14.18 -7.01
CA LYS A 239 13.90 -14.72 -7.91
C LYS A 239 13.33 -15.91 -8.67
N LYS A 240 13.48 -15.89 -10.00
CA LYS A 240 13.01 -16.98 -10.86
C LYS A 240 13.59 -18.33 -10.45
N SER A 241 14.88 -18.37 -10.09
CA SER A 241 15.54 -19.60 -9.61
C SER A 241 14.88 -20.17 -8.37
N LEU A 242 14.42 -19.34 -7.43
CA LEU A 242 13.73 -19.79 -6.22
C LEU A 242 12.36 -20.40 -6.58
N LEU A 243 11.62 -19.75 -7.48
CA LEU A 243 10.32 -20.21 -7.96
C LEU A 243 10.40 -21.58 -8.65
N GLU A 244 11.49 -21.85 -9.38
CA GLU A 244 11.72 -23.10 -10.11
C GLU A 244 12.22 -24.25 -9.22
N THR A 245 12.98 -23.93 -8.17
CA THR A 245 13.66 -24.95 -7.33
C THR A 245 12.91 -25.27 -6.04
N HIS A 246 12.08 -24.35 -5.55
CA HIS A 246 11.39 -24.46 -4.26
C HIS A 246 9.89 -24.12 -4.37
N THR A 247 9.25 -24.49 -5.48
CA THR A 247 7.87 -24.13 -5.83
C THR A 247 6.86 -24.38 -4.70
N ASP A 248 6.91 -25.55 -4.04
CA ASP A 248 5.94 -25.90 -2.99
C ASP A 248 6.12 -25.03 -1.75
N TRP A 249 7.37 -24.80 -1.31
CA TRP A 249 7.65 -23.90 -0.21
C TRP A 249 7.25 -22.46 -0.53
N VAL A 250 7.49 -21.99 -1.77
CA VAL A 250 7.03 -20.66 -2.19
C VAL A 250 5.51 -20.55 -2.10
N LYS A 251 4.74 -21.57 -2.50
CA LYS A 251 3.28 -21.55 -2.40
C LYS A 251 2.83 -21.42 -0.94
N ASP A 252 3.42 -22.21 -0.05
CA ASP A 252 3.15 -22.13 1.39
C ASP A 252 3.49 -20.72 1.94
N PHE A 253 4.66 -20.18 1.58
CA PHE A 253 5.09 -18.84 1.99
C PHE A 253 4.12 -17.74 1.51
N LEU A 254 3.56 -17.86 0.30
CA LEU A 254 2.57 -16.91 -0.21
C LEU A 254 1.24 -16.98 0.55
N ASP A 255 0.84 -18.17 1.01
CA ASP A 255 -0.33 -18.33 1.89
C ASP A 255 -0.08 -17.69 3.25
N ASP A 256 1.14 -17.77 3.78
CA ASP A 256 1.52 -17.11 5.03
C ASP A 256 1.49 -15.58 4.93
N ILE A 257 1.89 -15.01 3.79
CA ILE A 257 1.73 -13.57 3.53
C ILE A 257 0.26 -13.16 3.56
N ASN A 258 -0.63 -13.97 2.97
CA ASN A 258 -2.07 -13.71 3.03
C ASN A 258 -2.58 -13.70 4.48
N ASN A 259 -2.18 -14.69 5.28
CA ASN A 259 -2.55 -14.77 6.70
C ASN A 259 -2.00 -13.59 7.52
N SER A 260 -0.80 -13.11 7.20
CA SER A 260 -0.20 -11.94 7.85
C SER A 260 -0.99 -10.65 7.60
N ALA A 261 -1.49 -10.44 6.37
CA ALA A 261 -2.32 -9.28 6.07
C ALA A 261 -3.65 -9.30 6.87
N ASP A 262 -4.26 -10.48 7.01
CA ASP A 262 -5.48 -10.67 7.82
C ASP A 262 -5.20 -10.46 9.31
N TRP A 263 -4.09 -10.99 9.81
CA TRP A 263 -3.65 -10.80 11.20
C TRP A 263 -3.52 -9.32 11.53
N ALA A 264 -2.96 -8.51 10.62
CA ALA A 264 -2.73 -7.09 10.86
C ALA A 264 -4.03 -6.30 11.15
N LEU A 265 -5.18 -6.73 10.62
CA LEU A 265 -6.48 -6.07 10.82
C LEU A 265 -6.96 -6.12 12.28
N SER A 266 -6.55 -7.13 13.05
CA SER A 266 -6.98 -7.32 14.43
C SER A 266 -5.99 -6.81 15.48
N GLN A 267 -4.83 -6.30 15.07
CA GLN A 267 -3.78 -5.90 16.00
C GLN A 267 -3.85 -4.44 16.45
N SER A 268 -3.19 -4.18 17.57
CA SER A 268 -2.94 -2.82 18.04
C SER A 268 -1.91 -2.11 17.17
N GLY A 269 -2.00 -0.78 17.09
CA GLY A 269 -0.98 0.02 16.40
C GLY A 269 0.42 -0.14 16.99
N GLU A 270 0.55 -0.38 18.30
CA GLU A 270 1.83 -0.63 18.95
C GLU A 270 2.46 -1.94 18.48
N THR A 271 1.67 -3.02 18.43
CA THR A 271 2.11 -4.33 17.92
C THR A 271 2.60 -4.21 16.47
N LEU A 272 1.82 -3.56 15.61
CA LEU A 272 2.15 -3.38 14.19
C LEU A 272 3.40 -2.54 13.98
N VAL A 273 3.50 -1.41 14.69
CA VAL A 273 4.68 -0.53 14.61
C VAL A 273 5.91 -1.24 15.12
N ASN A 274 5.84 -1.99 16.22
CA ASN A 274 6.97 -2.72 16.76
C ASN A 274 7.48 -3.81 15.81
N ALA A 275 6.57 -4.58 15.18
CA ALA A 275 6.92 -5.59 14.19
C ALA A 275 7.70 -4.97 13.02
N VAL A 276 7.24 -3.84 12.49
CA VAL A 276 7.92 -3.14 11.38
C VAL A 276 9.22 -2.47 11.82
N GLN A 277 9.21 -1.77 12.97
CA GLN A 277 10.34 -0.98 13.45
C GLN A 277 11.57 -1.81 13.78
N THR A 278 11.37 -3.03 14.29
CA THR A 278 12.47 -3.96 14.63
C THR A 278 13.16 -4.55 13.41
N HIS A 279 12.53 -4.46 12.23
CA HIS A 279 13.02 -5.00 10.95
C HIS A 279 13.48 -3.89 9.99
N MET A 280 13.60 -2.65 10.46
CA MET A 280 14.20 -1.57 9.66
C MET A 280 15.65 -1.90 9.33
N GLU A 281 16.00 -1.87 8.04
CA GLU A 281 17.37 -2.16 7.55
C GLU A 281 18.39 -1.17 8.16
N ASP A 282 18.02 0.10 8.25
CA ASP A 282 18.73 1.10 9.03
C ASP A 282 18.13 1.15 10.44
N SER A 283 18.87 0.62 11.42
CA SER A 283 18.45 0.57 12.82
C SER A 283 18.28 1.94 13.49
N THR A 284 18.75 3.02 12.85
CA THR A 284 18.54 4.40 13.31
C THR A 284 17.29 5.04 12.71
N ALA A 285 16.75 4.47 11.63
CA ALA A 285 15.56 4.96 10.97
C ALA A 285 14.30 4.65 11.79
N LYS A 286 13.32 5.55 11.71
CA LYS A 286 11.98 5.32 12.26
C LYS A 286 11.02 4.97 11.15
N THR A 287 10.16 3.98 11.39
CA THR A 287 9.03 3.72 10.50
C THR A 287 8.13 4.95 10.39
N SER A 288 7.54 5.14 9.21
CA SER A 288 6.51 6.13 8.92
C SER A 288 5.16 5.79 9.55
N LEU A 289 5.00 4.56 10.06
CA LEU A 289 3.81 4.12 10.77
C LEU A 289 3.73 4.79 12.15
N ASN A 290 2.51 5.11 12.58
CA ASN A 290 2.26 5.76 13.87
C ASN A 290 1.21 4.98 14.66
N ALA A 291 1.65 4.40 15.79
CA ALA A 291 0.84 3.54 16.63
C ALA A 291 -0.44 4.23 17.15
N ALA A 292 -0.39 5.54 17.39
CA ALA A 292 -1.54 6.30 17.87
C ALA A 292 -2.66 6.45 16.83
N THR A 293 -2.33 6.29 15.55
CA THR A 293 -3.30 6.40 14.44
C THR A 293 -3.58 5.07 13.75
N LEU A 294 -2.71 4.07 13.92
CA LEU A 294 -2.79 2.79 13.23
C LEU A 294 -3.70 1.82 14.00
N GLY A 295 -5.00 1.82 13.68
CA GLY A 295 -5.96 0.80 14.14
C GLY A 295 -6.55 0.00 12.98
N GLY A 296 -7.38 -1.00 13.25
CA GLY A 296 -7.95 -1.89 12.24
C GLY A 296 -8.62 -1.17 11.05
N GLU A 297 -9.31 -0.05 11.29
CA GLU A 297 -9.89 0.79 10.21
C GLU A 297 -8.81 1.41 9.31
N VAL A 298 -7.66 1.82 9.86
CA VAL A 298 -6.54 2.37 9.08
C VAL A 298 -5.80 1.28 8.33
N VAL A 299 -5.64 0.10 8.95
CA VAL A 299 -5.07 -1.08 8.28
C VAL A 299 -5.94 -1.47 7.08
N ALA A 300 -7.26 -1.59 7.28
CA ALA A 300 -8.21 -1.85 6.20
C ALA A 300 -8.13 -0.79 5.09
N ARG A 301 -8.07 0.49 5.48
CA ARG A 301 -7.93 1.61 4.54
C ARG A 301 -6.56 1.73 3.89
N SER A 302 -5.54 1.00 4.35
CA SER A 302 -4.22 0.94 3.72
C SER A 302 -4.16 -0.02 2.54
N GLY A 303 -5.26 -0.75 2.27
CA GLY A 303 -5.39 -1.62 1.12
C GLY A 303 -4.42 -2.81 1.14
N VAL A 304 -3.99 -3.24 2.33
CA VAL A 304 -3.06 -4.36 2.52
C VAL A 304 -3.82 -5.67 2.38
N ARG A 305 -3.42 -6.49 1.42
CA ARG A 305 -3.85 -7.89 1.24
C ARG A 305 -3.02 -8.54 0.15
N PHE A 306 -2.84 -9.84 0.23
CA PHE A 306 -2.18 -10.59 -0.84
C PHE A 306 -3.20 -11.07 -1.88
N GLU A 307 -2.94 -10.80 -3.15
CA GLU A 307 -3.64 -11.44 -4.27
C GLU A 307 -2.60 -12.09 -5.18
N ALA A 308 -2.59 -13.42 -5.26
CA ALA A 308 -1.69 -14.16 -6.15
C ALA A 308 -1.80 -13.66 -7.60
N THR A 309 -0.71 -13.74 -8.37
CA THR A 309 -0.70 -13.29 -9.76
C THR A 309 -1.76 -13.99 -10.62
N SER A 310 -2.03 -15.27 -10.36
CA SER A 310 -3.11 -16.03 -11.03
C SER A 310 -4.49 -15.37 -10.90
N ILE A 311 -4.70 -14.57 -9.86
CA ILE A 311 -5.94 -13.84 -9.58
C ILE A 311 -5.84 -12.40 -10.10
N CYS A 312 -4.73 -11.70 -9.84
CA CYS A 312 -4.63 -10.26 -10.06
C CYS A 312 -3.98 -9.83 -11.39
N LYS A 313 -3.54 -10.78 -12.25
CA LYS A 313 -2.84 -10.46 -13.51
C LYS A 313 -3.63 -9.48 -14.40
N ALA A 314 -4.87 -9.81 -14.76
CA ALA A 314 -5.67 -8.98 -15.66
C ALA A 314 -5.90 -7.56 -15.12
N LYS A 315 -6.14 -7.44 -13.81
CA LYS A 315 -6.28 -6.14 -13.12
C LYS A 315 -4.98 -5.35 -13.17
N THR A 316 -3.85 -6.02 -12.96
CA THR A 316 -2.51 -5.43 -13.00
C THR A 316 -2.19 -4.90 -14.40
N GLU A 317 -2.51 -5.68 -15.44
CA GLU A 317 -2.33 -5.27 -16.84
C GLU A 317 -3.23 -4.08 -17.21
N ASP A 318 -4.52 -4.10 -16.84
CA ASP A 318 -5.44 -2.98 -17.08
C ASP A 318 -4.92 -1.69 -16.43
N PHE A 319 -4.52 -1.77 -15.15
CA PHE A 319 -3.98 -0.61 -14.45
C PHE A 319 -2.70 -0.07 -15.10
N LEU A 320 -1.78 -0.95 -15.54
CA LEU A 320 -0.56 -0.52 -16.24
C LEU A 320 -0.86 0.20 -17.56
N GLN A 321 -1.88 -0.22 -18.31
CA GLN A 321 -2.30 0.47 -19.53
C GLN A 321 -2.84 1.87 -19.23
N ILE A 322 -3.65 2.00 -18.17
CA ILE A 322 -4.16 3.30 -17.73
C ILE A 322 -3.01 4.18 -17.26
N ALA A 323 -2.12 3.66 -16.41
CA ALA A 323 -0.94 4.38 -15.91
C ALA A 323 -0.05 4.85 -17.06
N LYS A 324 0.17 4.01 -18.09
CA LYS A 324 0.93 4.38 -19.29
C LYS A 324 0.29 5.52 -20.09
N SER A 325 -1.04 5.58 -20.12
CA SER A 325 -1.76 6.67 -20.81
C SER A 325 -1.60 8.03 -20.12
N VAL A 326 -1.27 8.03 -18.83
CA VAL A 326 -1.02 9.23 -18.00
C VAL A 326 0.47 9.54 -17.90
N GLU A 327 1.31 8.52 -17.83
CA GLU A 327 2.76 8.60 -17.68
C GLU A 327 3.43 7.64 -18.68
N SER A 328 3.79 8.17 -19.85
CA SER A 328 4.22 7.39 -21.03
C SER A 328 5.41 6.46 -20.79
N LYS A 329 6.28 6.82 -19.85
CA LYS A 329 7.45 6.03 -19.42
C LYS A 329 7.09 4.78 -18.60
N THR A 330 5.83 4.60 -18.19
CA THR A 330 5.37 3.37 -17.53
C THR A 330 5.65 2.18 -18.46
N ALA A 331 6.41 1.21 -17.93
CA ALA A 331 6.76 -0.02 -18.63
C ALA A 331 5.58 -0.99 -18.60
N ILE A 332 5.36 -1.69 -19.71
CA ILE A 332 4.47 -2.85 -19.77
C ILE A 332 5.38 -4.08 -19.72
N PRO A 333 5.21 -4.99 -18.75
CA PRO A 333 6.06 -6.16 -18.61
C PRO A 333 5.77 -7.19 -19.70
N ASN A 334 6.71 -8.10 -19.91
CA ASN A 334 6.53 -9.30 -20.73
C ASN A 334 5.66 -10.32 -20.00
N GLU A 335 5.09 -11.26 -20.75
CA GLU A 335 4.34 -12.39 -20.19
C GLU A 335 5.13 -13.19 -19.14
N ASN A 336 6.44 -13.36 -19.37
CA ASN A 336 7.34 -14.07 -18.46
C ASN A 336 7.48 -13.40 -17.09
N PHE A 337 7.08 -12.13 -16.95
CA PHE A 337 7.06 -11.45 -15.66
C PHE A 337 6.06 -12.08 -14.69
N TYR A 338 5.00 -12.72 -15.17
CA TYR A 338 3.95 -13.25 -14.33
C TYR A 338 4.20 -14.72 -13.98
N TRP A 339 4.33 -15.02 -12.68
CA TRP A 339 4.34 -16.39 -12.19
C TRP A 339 2.93 -16.81 -11.76
N ILE A 340 2.36 -17.85 -12.36
CA ILE A 340 0.93 -18.22 -12.19
C ILE A 340 0.72 -19.32 -11.13
N GLY A 341 1.78 -19.83 -10.53
CA GLY A 341 1.71 -20.95 -9.59
C GLY A 341 1.74 -22.31 -10.27
#